data_AF-A0A090V9A7-F1
#
_entry.id   AF-A0A090V9A7-F1
#
_cell.length_a   1.000
_cell.length_b   1.000
_cell.length_c   1.000
_cell.angle_alpha   90.00
_cell.angle_beta   90.00
_cell.angle_gamma   90.00
#
_symmetry.space_group_name_H-M   'P 1'
#
loop_
_entity.id
_entity.type
_entity.pdbx_description
1 polymer ?
#
loop_
_entity_poly.entity_id
_entity_poly.type
_entity_poly.pdbx_seq_one_letter_code
_entity_poly.pdbx_strand_id
1 'polypeptide(L)'
;MIAEEQKAIEFKTVAIDADAYVASQPVSVEAPQVEIKDQAAFDLWKSTNLIPQKQDGYVAIGVKVLLGDFYTDKARLLANLIDNYAAGEVRLTLRQNIVIPFVKEDLVPFFYQELEKLGFVEAGYNKAVDITACPGTDTCNLGIASSTGISVELERMITAEYPQYLQNEDLVIKISGCMNACGQHNMANIGFQGMTVRTPEKLVAPALQVLLGGGNLGNGNALFADKVVKVPSKRGPEALRRILNDFEANANGKSFVDYYKVTGERYFYDLLNDLQDVTNLTQEDFIDWGEEEKYVKEIGIGECAGVVIDLIATLFFESEEKIDNAKASFEDEVYSSAIYYAYQSLVNSAKALLLAENKKTNTHAGIVSQFDEFFIEGGKIDLGTSFSELIYEINKNAPTKDFALSYIANADKFLGAVRAYREAEQAKA
;
A
#
# COMPACT_ATOMS: atom_id res chain seq x y z
N MET A 1 -25.41 -12.99 -15.62
CA MET A 1 -24.61 -11.85 -15.14
C MET A 1 -23.28 -11.70 -15.87
N ILE A 2 -22.16 -12.34 -15.49
CA ILE A 2 -20.84 -12.04 -16.11
C ILE A 2 -20.82 -12.19 -17.65
N ALA A 3 -21.44 -13.25 -18.19
CA ALA A 3 -21.52 -13.45 -19.65
C ALA A 3 -22.44 -12.44 -20.37
N GLU A 4 -23.42 -11.86 -19.67
CA GLU A 4 -24.31 -10.83 -20.21
C GLU A 4 -23.63 -9.46 -20.16
N GLU A 5 -22.90 -9.17 -19.09
CA GLU A 5 -22.10 -7.96 -18.90
C GLU A 5 -20.89 -7.90 -19.85
N GLN A 6 -20.35 -9.06 -20.24
CA GLN A 6 -19.32 -9.13 -21.27
C GLN A 6 -19.77 -8.49 -22.57
N LYS A 7 -21.06 -8.48 -22.94
CA LYS A 7 -21.54 -7.84 -24.19
C LYS A 7 -21.25 -6.33 -24.22
N ALA A 8 -21.26 -5.67 -23.07
CA ALA A 8 -21.03 -4.23 -22.94
C ALA A 8 -19.55 -3.83 -23.11
N ILE A 9 -18.62 -4.79 -23.05
CA ILE A 9 -17.18 -4.53 -23.25
C ILE A 9 -16.92 -4.31 -24.75
N GLU A 10 -16.61 -3.09 -25.16
CA GLU A 10 -16.36 -2.76 -26.58
C GLU A 10 -15.22 -3.60 -27.19
N PHE A 11 -14.09 -3.71 -26.48
CA PHE A 11 -12.93 -4.48 -26.91
C PHE A 11 -12.86 -5.83 -26.18
N LYS A 12 -13.22 -6.92 -26.87
CA LYS A 12 -13.10 -8.29 -26.31
C LYS A 12 -11.65 -8.78 -26.21
N THR A 13 -10.78 -8.19 -27.02
CA THR A 13 -9.37 -8.51 -27.13
C THR A 13 -8.62 -7.21 -27.39
N VAL A 14 -7.52 -7.00 -26.69
CA VAL A 14 -6.61 -5.87 -26.92
C VAL A 14 -5.28 -6.46 -27.37
N ALA A 15 -4.82 -6.06 -28.57
CA ALA A 15 -3.50 -6.43 -29.02
C ALA A 15 -2.47 -5.59 -28.26
N ILE A 16 -1.51 -6.25 -27.61
CA ILE A 16 -0.37 -5.59 -26.98
C ILE A 16 0.75 -5.54 -28.01
N ASP A 17 1.13 -4.33 -28.44
CA ASP A 17 2.31 -4.14 -29.28
C ASP A 17 3.57 -4.17 -28.40
N ALA A 18 4.20 -5.33 -28.32
CA ALA A 18 5.44 -5.50 -27.58
C ALA A 18 6.62 -4.75 -28.22
N ASP A 19 6.58 -4.51 -29.53
CA ASP A 19 7.65 -3.84 -30.26
C ASP A 19 7.64 -2.32 -30.02
N ALA A 20 6.50 -1.76 -29.58
CA ALA A 20 6.39 -0.36 -29.15
C ALA A 20 7.09 -0.07 -27.80
N TYR A 21 7.50 -1.09 -27.04
CA TYR A 21 8.18 -0.89 -25.77
C TYR A 21 9.63 -0.41 -25.98
N VAL A 22 9.91 0.82 -25.53
CA VAL A 22 11.26 1.38 -25.55
C VAL A 22 12.00 0.95 -24.29
N ALA A 23 12.96 0.04 -24.45
CA ALA A 23 13.79 -0.41 -23.34
C ALA A 23 14.76 0.70 -22.88
N SER A 24 14.92 0.82 -21.56
CA SER A 24 15.90 1.71 -20.93
C SER A 24 17.32 1.38 -21.40
N GLN A 25 18.10 2.40 -21.75
CA GLN A 25 19.49 2.22 -22.19
C GLN A 25 20.45 2.67 -21.08
N PRO A 26 21.35 1.80 -20.61
CA PRO A 26 22.36 2.22 -19.64
C PRO A 26 23.30 3.24 -20.24
N VAL A 27 23.65 4.25 -19.45
CA VAL A 27 24.64 5.25 -19.80
C VAL A 27 26.04 4.62 -19.90
N SER A 28 26.82 5.11 -20.86
CA SER A 28 28.22 4.72 -21.00
C SER A 28 29.12 5.79 -20.40
N VAL A 29 29.46 5.62 -19.13
CA VAL A 29 30.36 6.50 -18.38
C VAL A 29 31.58 5.72 -17.87
N GLU A 30 32.68 6.44 -17.65
CA GLU A 30 33.86 5.92 -16.96
C GLU A 30 33.61 5.93 -15.45
N ALA A 31 33.92 4.83 -14.76
CA ALA A 31 33.66 4.70 -13.34
C ALA A 31 34.54 5.67 -12.51
N PRO A 32 33.93 6.56 -11.71
CA PRO A 32 34.69 7.40 -10.80
C PRO A 32 35.49 6.55 -9.81
N GLN A 33 36.76 6.92 -9.58
CA GLN A 33 37.58 6.27 -8.56
C GLN A 33 37.13 6.73 -7.18
N VAL A 34 36.79 5.77 -6.31
CA VAL A 34 36.35 6.03 -4.93
C VAL A 34 37.11 5.17 -3.95
N GLU A 35 37.29 5.69 -2.73
CA GLU A 35 37.86 4.96 -1.60
C GLU A 35 36.74 4.50 -0.66
N ILE A 36 36.64 3.19 -0.44
CA ILE A 36 35.69 2.60 0.49
C ILE A 36 36.31 2.63 1.90
N LYS A 37 35.69 3.40 2.80
CA LYS A 37 36.19 3.59 4.16
C LYS A 37 36.02 2.35 5.04
N ASP A 38 34.89 1.66 4.91
CA ASP A 38 34.57 0.44 5.62
C ASP A 38 34.37 -0.71 4.62
N GLN A 39 35.44 -1.46 4.38
CA GLN A 39 35.41 -2.57 3.44
C GLN A 39 34.49 -3.70 3.91
N ALA A 40 34.40 -3.95 5.22
CA ALA A 40 33.58 -5.04 5.76
C ALA A 40 32.08 -4.73 5.58
N ALA A 41 31.66 -3.49 5.86
CA ALA A 41 30.30 -3.04 5.61
C ALA A 41 29.93 -3.08 4.12
N PHE A 42 30.85 -2.63 3.25
CA PHE A 42 30.65 -2.68 1.80
C PHE A 42 30.51 -4.12 1.29
N ASP A 43 31.36 -5.04 1.72
CA ASP A 43 31.32 -6.44 1.28
C ASP A 43 30.03 -7.14 1.74
N LEU A 44 29.57 -6.87 2.97
CA LEU A 44 28.29 -7.35 3.48
C LEU A 44 27.12 -6.79 2.66
N TRP A 45 27.08 -5.47 2.44
CA TRP A 45 26.07 -4.83 1.59
C TRP A 45 26.09 -5.42 0.18
N LYS A 46 27.26 -5.58 -0.42
CA LYS A 46 27.42 -6.17 -1.76
C LYS A 46 26.84 -7.58 -1.83
N SER A 47 27.08 -8.41 -0.82
CA SER A 47 26.55 -9.79 -0.76
C SER A 47 25.03 -9.87 -0.59
N THR A 48 24.39 -8.82 -0.08
CA THR A 48 22.97 -8.84 0.30
C THR A 48 22.08 -7.97 -0.59
N ASN A 49 22.66 -6.94 -1.22
CA ASN A 49 21.94 -5.93 -1.97
C ASN A 49 22.22 -5.96 -3.48
N LEU A 50 23.20 -6.73 -3.97
CA LEU A 50 23.37 -6.93 -5.41
C LEU A 50 22.53 -8.10 -5.92
N ILE A 51 21.88 -7.86 -7.05
CA ILE A 51 21.06 -8.84 -7.76
C ILE A 51 21.75 -9.13 -9.11
N PRO A 52 22.09 -10.40 -9.41
CA PRO A 52 22.62 -10.78 -10.71
C PRO A 52 21.65 -10.40 -11.84
N GLN A 53 22.20 -9.90 -12.95
CA GLN A 53 21.43 -9.56 -14.14
C GLN A 53 21.78 -10.51 -15.29
N LYS A 54 20.88 -10.61 -16.28
CA LYS A 54 21.10 -11.44 -17.48
C LYS A 54 22.12 -10.83 -18.43
N GLN A 55 22.30 -9.52 -18.36
CA GLN A 55 23.21 -8.74 -19.18
C GLN A 55 24.61 -8.78 -18.56
N ASP A 56 25.58 -9.30 -19.30
CA ASP A 56 26.97 -9.40 -18.84
C ASP A 56 27.55 -8.03 -18.46
N GLY A 57 28.27 -7.97 -17.34
CA GLY A 57 28.89 -6.75 -16.81
C GLY A 57 27.93 -5.78 -16.11
N TYR A 58 26.66 -6.17 -15.94
CA TYR A 58 25.65 -5.39 -15.21
C TYR A 58 25.08 -6.16 -14.02
N VAL A 59 24.78 -5.41 -12.96
CA VAL A 59 24.06 -5.87 -11.77
C VAL A 59 22.88 -4.93 -11.51
N ALA A 60 21.89 -5.40 -10.75
CA ALA A 60 20.90 -4.52 -10.16
C ALA A 60 21.24 -4.28 -8.69
N ILE A 61 21.00 -3.07 -8.20
CA ILE A 61 21.16 -2.72 -6.79
C ILE A 61 19.77 -2.71 -6.15
N GLY A 62 19.55 -3.59 -5.18
CA GLY A 62 18.43 -3.54 -4.26
C GLY A 62 18.73 -2.59 -3.11
N VAL A 63 17.99 -1.49 -3.03
CA VAL A 63 18.08 -0.52 -1.95
C VAL A 63 17.02 -0.85 -0.91
N LYS A 64 17.45 -1.31 0.26
CA LYS A 64 16.57 -1.47 1.43
C LYS A 64 16.17 -0.09 1.94
N VAL A 65 14.87 0.13 2.07
CA VAL A 65 14.27 1.38 2.56
C VAL A 65 13.39 1.01 3.74
N LEU A 66 13.84 1.36 4.95
CA LEU A 66 13.09 1.12 6.18
C LEU A 66 11.66 1.66 6.05
N LEU A 67 10.66 0.79 6.23
CA LEU A 67 9.22 1.07 6.08
C LEU A 67 8.77 1.56 4.68
N GLY A 68 9.69 1.62 3.71
CA GLY A 68 9.44 2.27 2.41
C GLY A 68 9.45 3.80 2.44
N ASP A 69 9.88 4.41 3.56
CA ASP A 69 9.82 5.85 3.74
C ASP A 69 11.09 6.55 3.21
N PHE A 70 10.90 7.47 2.26
CA PHE A 70 11.94 8.35 1.78
C PHE A 70 11.37 9.70 1.34
N TYR A 71 12.16 10.76 1.49
CA TYR A 71 11.73 12.13 1.25
C TYR A 71 12.11 12.62 -0.15
N THR A 72 11.40 13.65 -0.63
CA THR A 72 11.55 14.19 -1.99
C THR A 72 12.95 14.72 -2.29
N ASP A 73 13.63 15.29 -1.30
CA ASP A 73 15.01 15.76 -1.43
C ASP A 73 15.98 14.62 -1.76
N LYS A 74 15.91 13.51 -1.01
CA LYS A 74 16.68 12.28 -1.28
C LYS A 74 16.26 11.61 -2.59
N ALA A 75 14.96 11.59 -2.88
CA ALA A 75 14.42 11.01 -4.12
C ALA A 75 15.00 11.70 -5.36
N ARG A 76 15.11 13.05 -5.35
CA ARG A 76 15.70 13.82 -6.46
C ARG A 76 17.19 13.54 -6.64
N LEU A 77 17.92 13.41 -5.53
CA LEU A 77 19.35 13.05 -5.59
C LEU A 77 19.55 11.64 -6.14
N LEU A 78 18.72 10.68 -5.71
CA LEU A 78 18.73 9.32 -6.23
C LEU A 78 18.39 9.28 -7.73
N ALA A 79 17.36 10.00 -8.17
CA ALA A 79 17.00 10.11 -9.59
C ALA A 79 18.17 10.64 -10.43
N ASN A 80 18.82 11.72 -9.99
CA ASN A 80 19.99 12.27 -10.68
C ASN A 80 21.15 11.27 -10.74
N LEU A 81 21.38 10.47 -9.69
CA LEU A 81 22.41 9.42 -9.70
C LEU A 81 22.09 8.35 -10.76
N ILE A 82 20.85 7.90 -10.80
CA ILE A 82 20.37 6.85 -11.73
C ILE A 82 20.41 7.33 -13.19
N ASP A 83 20.02 8.58 -13.45
CA ASP A 83 20.05 9.17 -14.80
C ASP A 83 21.48 9.28 -15.34
N ASN A 84 22.45 9.60 -14.48
CA ASN A 84 23.83 9.85 -14.90
C ASN A 84 24.72 8.60 -14.91
N TYR A 85 24.38 7.56 -14.13
CA TYR A 85 25.25 6.39 -13.93
C TYR A 85 24.57 5.02 -14.10
N ALA A 86 23.26 4.97 -14.38
CA ALA A 86 22.53 3.74 -14.69
C ALA A 86 21.69 3.92 -15.98
N ALA A 87 20.43 3.49 -16.00
CA ALA A 87 19.57 3.55 -17.19
C ALA A 87 18.37 4.51 -17.05
N GLY A 88 18.38 5.42 -16.08
CA GLY A 88 17.24 6.33 -15.84
C GLY A 88 15.95 5.61 -15.40
N GLU A 89 16.07 4.39 -14.88
CA GLU A 89 14.93 3.55 -14.46
C GLU A 89 15.07 3.15 -12.99
N VAL A 90 13.94 3.11 -12.30
CA VAL A 90 13.82 2.57 -10.95
C VAL A 90 12.58 1.69 -10.85
N ARG A 91 12.61 0.66 -10.01
CA ARG A 91 11.46 -0.19 -9.71
C ARG A 91 11.18 -0.19 -8.22
N LEU A 92 9.91 -0.14 -7.85
CA LEU A 92 9.46 -0.34 -6.47
C LEU A 92 9.04 -1.79 -6.27
N THR A 93 9.34 -2.35 -5.10
CA THR A 93 9.10 -3.76 -4.82
C THR A 93 7.96 -3.97 -3.83
N LEU A 94 7.43 -5.19 -3.79
CA LEU A 94 6.38 -5.59 -2.84
C LEU A 94 6.85 -5.59 -1.37
N ARG A 95 8.15 -5.46 -1.11
CA ARG A 95 8.74 -5.29 0.23
C ARG A 95 9.07 -3.82 0.53
N GLN A 96 8.44 -2.89 -0.20
CA GLN A 96 8.57 -1.44 -0.01
C GLN A 96 9.97 -0.91 -0.34
N ASN A 97 10.76 -1.67 -1.10
CA ASN A 97 12.13 -1.32 -1.46
C ASN A 97 12.26 -0.78 -2.88
N ILE A 98 13.46 -0.32 -3.19
CA ILE A 98 13.84 0.22 -4.51
C ILE A 98 14.80 -0.75 -5.20
N VAL A 99 14.66 -0.91 -6.52
CA VAL A 99 15.63 -1.61 -7.38
C VAL A 99 16.12 -0.66 -8.47
N ILE A 100 17.45 -0.56 -8.57
CA ILE A 100 18.15 0.17 -9.62
C ILE A 100 18.75 -0.84 -10.60
N PRO A 101 18.09 -1.10 -11.76
CA PRO A 101 18.63 -2.01 -12.76
C PRO A 101 19.78 -1.38 -13.55
N PHE A 102 20.45 -2.20 -14.36
CA PHE A 102 21.47 -1.79 -15.32
C PHE A 102 22.64 -0.94 -14.75
N VAL A 103 23.11 -1.27 -13.54
CA VAL A 103 24.34 -0.67 -12.98
C VAL A 103 25.54 -1.49 -13.43
N LYS A 104 26.55 -0.87 -14.05
CA LYS A 104 27.78 -1.58 -14.41
C LYS A 104 28.53 -2.03 -13.15
N GLU A 105 29.16 -3.19 -13.20
CA GLU A 105 29.85 -3.76 -12.04
C GLU A 105 30.96 -2.87 -11.47
N ASP A 106 31.69 -2.14 -12.33
CA ASP A 106 32.76 -1.22 -11.95
C ASP A 106 32.24 0.06 -11.26
N LEU A 107 30.97 0.40 -11.46
CA LEU A 107 30.29 1.53 -10.81
C LEU A 107 29.77 1.20 -9.41
N VAL A 108 29.73 -0.08 -9.00
CA VAL A 108 29.16 -0.50 -7.70
C VAL A 108 29.79 0.24 -6.50
N PRO A 109 31.13 0.38 -6.39
CA PRO A 109 31.73 1.13 -5.28
C PRO A 109 31.29 2.60 -5.25
N PHE A 110 31.17 3.24 -6.41
CA PHE A 110 30.71 4.62 -6.53
C PHE A 110 29.24 4.75 -6.11
N PHE A 111 28.37 3.85 -6.59
CA PHE A 111 26.98 3.80 -6.16
C PHE A 111 26.84 3.63 -4.66
N TYR A 112 27.62 2.73 -4.05
CA TYR A 112 27.61 2.57 -2.60
C TYR A 112 27.94 3.88 -1.87
N GLN A 113 28.99 4.59 -2.29
CA GLN A 113 29.37 5.86 -1.68
C GLN A 113 28.27 6.94 -1.85
N GLU A 114 27.63 7.03 -3.01
CA GLU A 114 26.54 8.01 -3.21
C GLU A 114 25.28 7.63 -2.44
N LEU A 115 24.93 6.34 -2.37
CA LEU A 115 23.82 5.84 -1.56
C LEU A 115 24.09 6.02 -0.05
N GLU A 116 25.35 5.94 0.40
CA GLU A 116 25.74 6.17 1.79
C GLU A 116 25.36 7.59 2.23
N LYS A 117 25.59 8.59 1.36
CA LYS A 117 25.19 9.99 1.61
C LYS A 117 23.68 10.15 1.77
N LEU A 118 22.89 9.25 1.18
CA LEU A 118 21.43 9.24 1.26
C LEU A 118 20.91 8.41 2.46
N GLY A 119 21.78 7.59 3.08
CA GLY A 119 21.41 6.62 4.11
C GLY A 119 20.79 5.34 3.53
N PHE A 120 21.16 4.95 2.31
CA PHE A 120 20.57 3.85 1.53
C PHE A 120 21.51 2.66 1.33
N VAL A 121 22.44 2.46 2.26
CA VAL A 121 23.43 1.37 2.25
C VAL A 121 23.18 0.33 3.32
N GLU A 122 21.97 0.27 3.86
CA GLU A 122 21.60 -0.78 4.81
C GLU A 122 21.61 -2.15 4.12
N ALA A 123 22.31 -3.10 4.73
CA ALA A 123 22.42 -4.47 4.23
C ALA A 123 21.12 -5.26 4.47
N GLY A 124 20.93 -6.32 3.70
CA GLY A 124 19.82 -7.26 3.92
C GLY A 124 18.58 -7.00 3.06
N TYR A 125 18.74 -6.39 1.88
CA TYR A 125 17.65 -6.24 0.91
C TYR A 125 17.00 -7.61 0.59
N ASN A 126 15.67 -7.70 0.75
CA ASN A 126 14.89 -8.94 0.62
C ASN A 126 15.34 -10.09 1.55
N LYS A 127 16.01 -9.81 2.68
CA LYS A 127 16.41 -10.83 3.68
C LYS A 127 15.47 -10.79 4.89
N ALA A 128 15.69 -11.60 5.92
CA ALA A 128 14.72 -11.69 7.02
C ALA A 128 14.59 -10.40 7.84
N VAL A 129 15.65 -9.59 7.87
CA VAL A 129 15.66 -8.26 8.50
C VAL A 129 14.81 -7.22 7.76
N ASP A 130 14.36 -7.48 6.52
CA ASP A 130 13.67 -6.50 5.67
C ASP A 130 12.14 -6.55 5.86
N ILE A 131 11.66 -6.12 7.01
CA ILE A 131 10.29 -6.37 7.47
C ILE A 131 9.31 -5.42 6.77
N THR A 132 8.37 -5.99 6.01
CA THR A 132 7.31 -5.21 5.37
C THR A 132 6.21 -4.86 6.38
N ALA A 133 5.84 -3.59 6.47
CA ALA A 133 4.81 -3.10 7.39
C ALA A 133 3.75 -2.29 6.66
N CYS A 134 2.48 -2.42 7.05
CA CYS A 134 1.49 -1.41 6.66
C CYS A 134 1.62 -0.17 7.58
N PRO A 135 0.96 0.95 7.23
CA PRO A 135 1.08 2.18 8.03
C PRO A 135 0.58 2.09 9.47
N GLY A 136 -0.17 1.05 9.84
CA GLY A 136 -0.62 0.84 11.22
C GLY A 136 -1.37 2.03 11.80
N THR A 137 -1.23 2.26 13.10
CA THR A 137 -1.84 3.40 13.80
C THR A 137 -1.21 4.75 13.46
N ASP A 138 -0.06 4.78 12.77
CA ASP A 138 0.64 6.03 12.45
C ASP A 138 -0.20 6.94 11.53
N THR A 139 -0.85 6.36 10.52
CA THR A 139 -1.69 7.13 9.57
C THR A 139 -3.00 6.46 9.18
N CYS A 140 -3.24 5.19 9.57
CA CYS A 140 -4.46 4.48 9.18
C CYS A 140 -5.53 4.55 10.27
N ASN A 141 -6.71 5.05 9.93
CA ASN A 141 -7.89 5.08 10.82
C ASN A 141 -8.43 3.68 11.19
N LEU A 142 -7.97 2.63 10.50
CA LEU A 142 -8.29 1.23 10.80
C LEU A 142 -7.16 0.50 11.54
N GLY A 143 -6.05 1.18 11.83
CA GLY A 143 -4.95 0.64 12.62
C GLY A 143 -5.41 0.28 14.03
N ILE A 144 -5.02 -0.90 14.52
CA ILE A 144 -5.31 -1.36 15.89
C ILE A 144 -4.04 -1.32 16.75
N ALA A 145 -2.87 -1.58 16.16
CA ALA A 145 -1.58 -1.38 16.80
C ALA A 145 -0.57 -0.85 15.78
N SER A 146 0.50 -0.20 16.25
CA SER A 146 1.57 0.31 15.42
C SER A 146 2.36 -0.84 14.80
N SER A 147 2.20 -1.03 13.49
CA SER A 147 2.97 -2.01 12.71
C SER A 147 4.34 -1.49 12.31
N THR A 148 4.45 -0.21 12.02
CA THR A 148 5.71 0.49 11.71
C THR A 148 6.64 0.53 12.92
N GLY A 149 6.13 0.94 14.10
CA GLY A 149 6.91 1.04 15.33
C GLY A 149 7.48 -0.30 15.77
N ILE A 150 6.67 -1.37 15.77
CA ILE A 150 7.18 -2.71 16.09
C ILE A 150 8.14 -3.22 15.01
N SER A 151 7.91 -2.95 13.72
CA SER A 151 8.83 -3.36 12.66
C SER A 151 10.22 -2.79 12.87
N VAL A 152 10.33 -1.47 13.14
CA VAL A 152 11.63 -0.83 13.44
C VAL A 152 12.34 -1.52 14.60
N GLU A 153 11.61 -1.86 15.67
CA GLU A 153 12.19 -2.54 16.81
C GLU A 153 12.65 -3.97 16.49
N LEU A 154 11.86 -4.72 15.72
CA LEU A 154 12.22 -6.09 15.33
C LEU A 154 13.41 -6.11 14.38
N GLU A 155 13.50 -5.16 13.43
CA GLU A 155 14.69 -5.04 12.56
C GLU A 155 15.94 -4.69 13.36
N ARG A 156 15.83 -3.75 14.32
CA ARG A 156 16.91 -3.40 15.25
C ARG A 156 17.38 -4.62 16.05
N MET A 157 16.44 -5.39 16.59
CA MET A 157 16.71 -6.61 17.36
C MET A 157 17.39 -7.68 16.48
N ILE A 158 16.87 -7.96 15.28
CA ILE A 158 17.46 -8.93 14.34
C ILE A 158 18.90 -8.52 14.01
N THR A 159 19.13 -7.24 13.70
CA THR A 159 20.46 -6.73 13.35
C THR A 159 21.45 -6.90 14.51
N ALA A 160 21.02 -6.67 15.75
CA ALA A 160 21.87 -6.72 16.93
C ALA A 160 22.14 -8.16 17.43
N GLU A 161 21.12 -9.02 17.40
CA GLU A 161 21.15 -10.33 18.06
C GLU A 161 21.29 -11.50 17.08
N TYR A 162 20.90 -11.30 15.81
CA TYR A 162 20.76 -12.33 14.79
C TYR A 162 21.41 -11.92 13.45
N PRO A 163 22.68 -11.46 13.42
CA PRO A 163 23.32 -10.90 12.22
C PRO A 163 23.39 -11.87 11.03
N GLN A 164 23.34 -13.18 11.26
CA GLN A 164 23.22 -14.21 10.22
C GLN A 164 21.96 -14.05 9.35
N TYR A 165 20.90 -13.46 9.88
CA TYR A 165 19.66 -13.20 9.15
C TYR A 165 19.74 -12.01 8.19
N LEU A 166 20.82 -11.22 8.24
CA LEU A 166 21.15 -10.23 7.21
C LEU A 166 21.47 -10.90 5.87
N GLN A 167 21.90 -12.16 5.87
CA GLN A 167 22.23 -12.93 4.65
C GLN A 167 21.28 -14.09 4.38
N ASN A 168 20.32 -14.37 5.28
CA ASN A 168 19.39 -15.48 5.15
C ASN A 168 18.54 -15.35 3.88
N GLU A 169 18.56 -16.38 3.03
CA GLU A 169 18.07 -16.26 1.66
C GLU A 169 16.55 -16.32 1.51
N ASP A 170 15.76 -16.79 2.49
CA ASP A 170 14.29 -16.72 2.35
C ASP A 170 13.47 -16.99 3.64
N LEU A 171 13.70 -16.23 4.71
CA LEU A 171 12.72 -16.05 5.78
C LEU A 171 12.03 -14.69 5.59
N VAL A 172 10.71 -14.71 5.41
CA VAL A 172 9.91 -13.51 5.17
C VAL A 172 9.07 -13.18 6.41
N ILE A 173 9.31 -12.00 6.97
CA ILE A 173 8.56 -11.44 8.10
C ILE A 173 7.73 -10.27 7.59
N LYS A 174 6.42 -10.26 7.90
CA LYS A 174 5.54 -9.13 7.53
C LYS A 174 4.56 -8.77 8.64
N ILE A 175 4.24 -7.50 8.75
CA ILE A 175 3.42 -6.94 9.83
C ILE A 175 2.27 -6.13 9.25
N SER A 176 1.10 -6.21 9.87
CA SER A 176 0.02 -5.26 9.61
C SER A 176 -0.64 -4.84 10.90
N GLY A 177 -0.96 -3.55 11.05
CA GLY A 177 -1.58 -3.02 12.26
C GLY A 177 -3.01 -3.47 12.50
N CYS A 178 -3.65 -4.20 11.58
CA CYS A 178 -4.99 -4.77 11.75
C CYS A 178 -5.24 -6.01 10.86
N MET A 179 -6.44 -6.58 10.96
CA MET A 179 -6.85 -7.80 10.25
C MET A 179 -6.95 -7.67 8.72
N ASN A 180 -6.96 -6.45 8.17
CA ASN A 180 -7.10 -6.22 6.72
C ASN A 180 -5.88 -6.67 5.92
N ALA A 181 -4.76 -6.95 6.61
CA ALA A 181 -3.56 -7.55 6.02
C ALA A 181 -2.97 -6.78 4.83
N CYS A 182 -2.99 -5.44 4.87
CA CYS A 182 -2.36 -4.59 3.84
C CYS A 182 -0.85 -4.88 3.68
N GLY A 183 -0.17 -5.26 4.77
CA GLY A 183 1.23 -5.73 4.74
C GLY A 183 1.37 -7.22 4.42
N GLN A 184 0.29 -7.94 4.11
CA GLN A 184 0.29 -9.36 3.73
C GLN A 184 0.87 -10.34 4.78
N HIS A 185 0.71 -10.05 6.08
CA HIS A 185 1.17 -10.92 7.17
C HIS A 185 0.65 -12.37 7.10
N ASN A 186 -0.54 -12.59 6.52
CA ASN A 186 -1.11 -13.93 6.35
C ASN A 186 -0.37 -14.82 5.35
N MET A 187 0.49 -14.25 4.48
CA MET A 187 1.28 -14.99 3.50
C MET A 187 2.79 -14.92 3.78
N ALA A 188 3.16 -14.51 5.00
CA ALA A 188 4.54 -14.46 5.45
C ALA A 188 4.89 -15.72 6.26
N ASN A 189 6.17 -16.07 6.32
CA ASN A 189 6.62 -17.19 7.16
C ASN A 189 6.36 -16.88 8.63
N ILE A 190 6.65 -15.65 9.03
CA ILE A 190 6.30 -15.08 10.33
C ILE A 190 5.50 -13.80 10.10
N GLY A 191 4.23 -13.84 10.48
CA GLY A 191 3.30 -12.73 10.37
C GLY A 191 2.98 -12.13 11.73
N PHE A 192 2.86 -10.81 11.81
CA PHE A 192 2.30 -10.12 12.97
C PHE A 192 1.09 -9.29 12.56
N GLN A 193 0.00 -9.44 13.31
CA GLN A 193 -1.24 -8.69 13.10
C GLN A 193 -1.57 -7.89 14.35
N GLY A 194 -1.73 -6.57 14.21
CA GLY A 194 -2.15 -5.68 15.28
C GLY A 194 -3.53 -6.04 15.83
N MET A 195 -3.62 -6.09 17.14
CA MET A 195 -4.75 -6.52 17.95
C MET A 195 -4.77 -5.75 19.27
N THR A 196 -5.77 -6.01 20.11
CA THR A 196 -5.76 -5.57 21.51
C THR A 196 -5.94 -6.74 22.47
N VAL A 197 -5.37 -6.63 23.66
CA VAL A 197 -5.69 -7.48 24.82
C VAL A 197 -6.43 -6.67 25.88
N ARG A 198 -7.13 -7.38 26.77
CA ARG A 198 -7.86 -6.77 27.89
C ARG A 198 -7.44 -7.46 29.18
N THR A 199 -7.06 -6.68 30.19
CA THR A 199 -6.70 -7.19 31.52
C THR A 199 -7.95 -7.55 32.33
N PRO A 200 -7.81 -8.29 33.46
CA PRO A 200 -8.93 -8.54 34.38
C PRO A 200 -9.59 -7.24 34.89
N GLU A 201 -8.82 -6.16 35.04
CA GLU A 201 -9.26 -4.82 35.44
C GLU A 201 -9.92 -4.04 34.30
N LYS A 202 -10.13 -4.69 33.14
CA LYS A 202 -10.75 -4.14 31.93
C LYS A 202 -9.94 -3.03 31.23
N LEU A 203 -8.66 -2.90 31.55
CA LEU A 203 -7.75 -2.03 30.79
C LEU A 203 -7.44 -2.66 29.43
N VAL A 204 -7.25 -1.83 28.40
CA VAL A 204 -6.98 -2.27 27.03
C VAL A 204 -5.54 -1.91 26.68
N ALA A 205 -4.78 -2.89 26.20
CA ALA A 205 -3.40 -2.71 25.76
C ALA A 205 -3.23 -3.16 24.30
N PRO A 206 -2.32 -2.54 23.53
CA PRO A 206 -1.97 -2.99 22.19
C PRO A 206 -1.35 -4.39 22.24
N ALA A 207 -1.61 -5.17 21.22
CA ALA A 207 -1.22 -6.57 21.13
C ALA A 207 -0.88 -6.96 19.69
N LEU A 208 -0.18 -8.08 19.55
CA LEU A 208 0.14 -8.72 18.30
C LEU A 208 -0.44 -10.13 18.31
N GLN A 209 -1.23 -10.47 17.30
CA GLN A 209 -1.45 -11.85 16.93
C GLN A 209 -0.23 -12.31 16.14
N VAL A 210 0.43 -13.36 16.62
CA VAL A 210 1.51 -14.05 15.92
C VAL A 210 0.88 -15.06 14.97
N LEU A 211 1.33 -15.05 13.72
CA LEU A 211 0.94 -16.00 12.69
C LEU A 211 2.17 -16.68 12.10
N LEU A 212 2.11 -17.98 11.86
CA LEU A 212 3.27 -18.75 11.38
C LEU A 212 2.88 -19.71 10.24
N GLY A 213 3.85 -19.98 9.36
CA GLY A 213 3.72 -21.04 8.34
C GLY A 213 3.20 -20.60 6.97
N GLY A 214 2.95 -19.30 6.78
CA GLY A 214 2.56 -18.76 5.48
C GLY A 214 3.74 -18.68 4.51
N GLY A 215 3.44 -18.46 3.24
CA GLY A 215 4.47 -18.26 2.22
C GLY A 215 3.91 -18.13 0.81
N ASN A 216 4.66 -17.45 -0.06
CA ASN A 216 4.39 -17.42 -1.50
C ASN A 216 5.29 -18.45 -2.20
N LEU A 217 4.68 -19.49 -2.78
CA LEU A 217 5.40 -20.59 -3.44
C LEU A 217 5.54 -20.39 -4.96
N GLY A 218 5.08 -19.23 -5.47
CA GLY A 218 5.10 -18.91 -6.90
C GLY A 218 4.08 -19.70 -7.73
N ASN A 219 3.93 -19.31 -9.00
CA ASN A 219 3.05 -19.97 -9.97
C ASN A 219 1.59 -20.14 -9.49
N GLY A 220 1.08 -19.16 -8.73
CA GLY A 220 -0.27 -19.20 -8.17
C GLY A 220 -0.43 -20.07 -6.92
N ASN A 221 0.65 -20.63 -6.37
CA ASN A 221 0.63 -21.42 -5.13
C ASN A 221 1.06 -20.56 -3.93
N ALA A 222 0.34 -20.71 -2.82
CA ALA A 222 0.64 -20.02 -1.57
C ALA A 222 0.19 -20.87 -0.37
N LEU A 223 0.73 -20.53 0.79
CA LEU A 223 0.31 -21.06 2.08
C LEU A 223 -0.15 -19.89 2.95
N PHE A 224 -1.28 -20.10 3.64
CA PHE A 224 -1.76 -19.17 4.65
C PHE A 224 -1.15 -19.52 6.00
N ALA A 225 -0.70 -18.51 6.72
CA ALA A 225 -0.18 -18.65 8.07
C ALA A 225 -1.31 -18.95 9.06
N ASP A 226 -1.07 -19.84 10.03
CA ASP A 226 -2.00 -20.09 11.12
C ASP A 226 -1.86 -19.03 12.20
N LYS A 227 -2.97 -18.71 12.88
CA LYS A 227 -2.95 -17.85 14.07
C LYS A 227 -2.53 -18.67 15.28
N VAL A 228 -1.37 -18.35 15.86
CA VAL A 228 -0.75 -19.15 16.93
C VAL A 228 -1.10 -18.58 18.31
N VAL A 229 -0.61 -17.39 18.65
CA VAL A 229 -0.85 -16.76 19.96
C VAL A 229 -1.11 -15.27 19.83
N LYS A 230 -1.83 -14.69 20.79
CA LYS A 230 -2.02 -13.24 20.90
C LYS A 230 -1.28 -12.71 22.12
N VAL A 231 -0.21 -11.94 21.88
CA VAL A 231 0.68 -11.43 22.93
C VAL A 231 0.57 -9.91 23.06
N PRO A 232 0.76 -9.31 24.25
CA PRO A 232 0.97 -7.86 24.39
C PRO A 232 2.06 -7.37 23.43
N SER A 233 1.88 -6.17 22.86
CA SER A 233 2.72 -5.69 21.76
C SER A 233 4.21 -5.59 22.15
N LYS A 234 4.51 -5.22 23.39
CA LYS A 234 5.88 -5.14 23.92
C LYS A 234 6.58 -6.50 24.05
N ARG A 235 5.85 -7.62 23.95
CA ARG A 235 6.39 -8.98 23.93
C ARG A 235 6.65 -9.52 22.52
N GLY A 236 6.34 -8.75 21.48
CA GLY A 236 6.66 -9.10 20.09
C GLY A 236 8.11 -9.51 19.86
N PRO A 237 9.11 -8.73 20.35
CA PRO A 237 10.52 -9.10 20.22
C PRO A 237 10.85 -10.45 20.88
N GLU A 238 10.35 -10.69 22.09
CA GLU A 238 10.55 -11.97 22.78
C GLU A 238 9.89 -13.15 22.06
N ALA A 239 8.68 -12.95 21.51
CA ALA A 239 8.04 -13.97 20.70
C ALA A 239 8.90 -14.32 19.46
N LEU A 240 9.43 -13.29 18.77
CA LEU A 240 10.30 -13.51 17.61
C LEU A 240 11.61 -14.22 18.01
N ARG A 241 12.26 -13.82 19.11
CA ARG A 241 13.45 -14.51 19.64
C ARG A 241 13.21 -16.00 19.82
N ARG A 242 12.12 -16.37 20.49
CA ARG A 242 11.79 -17.77 20.74
C ARG A 242 11.57 -18.55 19.45
N ILE A 243 10.88 -17.96 18.47
CA ILE A 243 10.65 -18.58 17.15
C ILE A 243 11.97 -18.78 16.41
N LEU A 244 12.84 -17.76 16.36
CA LEU A 244 14.12 -17.84 15.65
C LEU A 244 15.07 -18.84 16.32
N ASN A 245 15.20 -18.80 17.65
CA ASN A 245 16.05 -19.72 18.41
C ASN A 245 15.61 -21.17 18.23
N ASP A 246 14.30 -21.41 18.27
CA ASP A 246 13.73 -22.73 18.04
C ASP A 246 13.96 -23.23 16.61
N PHE A 247 13.73 -22.36 15.61
CA PHE A 247 14.02 -22.66 14.21
C PHE A 247 15.49 -23.01 13.99
N GLU A 248 16.43 -22.23 14.52
CA GLU A 248 17.87 -22.50 14.39
C GLU A 248 18.28 -23.83 15.03
N ALA A 249 17.73 -24.14 16.21
CA ALA A 249 18.06 -25.36 16.93
C ALA A 249 17.48 -26.61 16.25
N ASN A 250 16.30 -26.51 15.63
CA ASN A 250 15.48 -27.68 15.29
C ASN A 250 15.16 -27.85 13.79
N ALA A 251 15.39 -26.84 12.94
CA ALA A 251 15.04 -26.91 11.52
C ALA A 251 15.84 -27.97 10.75
N ASN A 252 17.07 -28.25 11.18
CA ASN A 252 17.98 -29.20 10.52
C ASN A 252 18.13 -28.89 9.01
N GLY A 253 18.32 -27.61 8.66
CA GLY A 253 18.51 -27.15 7.28
C GLY A 253 17.23 -27.04 6.43
N LYS A 254 16.04 -27.26 7.00
CA LYS A 254 14.77 -27.01 6.30
C LYS A 254 14.48 -25.51 6.18
N SER A 255 13.71 -25.14 5.16
CA SER A 255 13.06 -23.82 5.11
C SER A 255 12.12 -23.65 6.29
N PHE A 256 11.78 -22.41 6.66
CA PHE A 256 10.83 -22.15 7.75
C PHE A 256 9.47 -22.80 7.47
N VAL A 257 8.99 -22.71 6.23
CA VAL A 257 7.72 -23.30 5.80
C VAL A 257 7.72 -24.82 5.99
N ASP A 258 8.79 -25.49 5.54
CA ASP A 258 8.89 -26.95 5.65
C ASP A 258 9.08 -27.42 7.09
N TYR A 259 9.81 -26.62 7.89
CA TYR A 259 9.93 -26.86 9.33
C TYR A 259 8.58 -26.76 10.02
N TYR A 260 7.86 -25.64 9.80
CA TYR A 260 6.56 -25.39 10.38
C TYR A 260 5.52 -26.44 9.97
N LYS A 261 5.56 -26.91 8.72
CA LYS A 261 4.65 -27.96 8.23
C LYS A 261 4.77 -29.28 9.01
N VAL A 262 5.93 -29.56 9.60
CA VAL A 262 6.18 -30.76 10.41
C VAL A 262 5.83 -30.53 11.87
N THR A 263 6.15 -29.37 12.43
CA THR A 263 5.91 -29.07 13.85
C THR A 263 4.46 -28.66 14.14
N GLY A 264 3.90 -27.79 13.29
CA GLY A 264 2.51 -27.35 13.31
C GLY A 264 2.20 -26.28 14.37
N GLU A 265 0.99 -25.71 14.26
CA GLU A 265 0.49 -24.61 15.11
C GLU A 265 0.56 -24.93 16.60
N ARG A 266 0.14 -26.12 17.01
CA ARG A 266 0.08 -26.51 18.42
C ARG A 266 1.44 -26.48 19.11
N TYR A 267 2.49 -26.86 18.39
CA TYR A 267 3.86 -26.85 18.92
C TYR A 267 4.30 -25.43 19.29
N PHE A 268 4.11 -24.48 18.37
CA PHE A 268 4.43 -23.08 18.60
C PHE A 268 3.47 -22.39 19.58
N TYR A 269 2.21 -22.83 19.64
CA TYR A 269 1.29 -22.39 20.68
C TYR A 269 1.90 -22.71 22.05
N ASP A 270 2.30 -23.96 22.29
CA ASP A 270 2.86 -24.38 23.57
C ASP A 270 4.21 -23.67 23.88
N LEU A 271 5.00 -23.33 22.86
CA LEU A 271 6.25 -22.54 23.00
C LEU A 271 6.04 -21.08 23.44
N LEU A 272 4.93 -20.47 23.03
CA LEU A 272 4.68 -19.03 23.18
C LEU A 272 3.54 -18.69 24.14
N ASN A 273 2.80 -19.69 24.63
CA ASN A 273 1.55 -19.49 25.36
C ASN A 273 1.71 -18.66 26.64
N ASP A 274 2.85 -18.75 27.33
CA ASP A 274 3.16 -17.95 28.53
C ASP A 274 3.23 -16.45 28.23
N LEU A 275 3.64 -16.06 27.01
CA LEU A 275 3.69 -14.65 26.60
C LEU A 275 2.31 -13.99 26.50
N GLN A 276 1.23 -14.76 26.54
CA GLN A 276 -0.14 -14.24 26.50
C GLN A 276 -0.64 -13.72 27.85
N ASP A 277 0.12 -13.92 28.94
CA ASP A 277 -0.31 -13.50 30.29
C ASP A 277 -0.50 -11.98 30.39
N VAL A 278 -1.72 -11.55 30.72
CA VAL A 278 -2.09 -10.13 30.87
C VAL A 278 -2.20 -9.68 32.33
N THR A 279 -1.87 -10.54 33.29
CA THR A 279 -1.97 -10.24 34.73
C THR A 279 -0.77 -9.49 35.28
N ASN A 280 0.34 -9.48 34.54
CA ASN A 280 1.63 -8.88 34.91
C ASN A 280 2.05 -7.73 33.99
N LEU A 281 1.09 -7.05 33.34
CA LEU A 281 1.39 -5.90 32.49
C LEU A 281 1.86 -4.70 33.33
N THR A 282 2.84 -3.99 32.79
CA THR A 282 3.40 -2.75 33.32
C THR A 282 2.78 -1.53 32.62
N GLN A 283 3.13 -0.31 33.04
CA GLN A 283 2.62 0.90 32.39
C GLN A 283 3.06 1.02 30.92
N GLU A 284 4.26 0.53 30.59
CA GLU A 284 4.80 0.56 29.22
C GLU A 284 4.02 -0.33 28.26
N ASP A 285 3.38 -1.40 28.75
CA ASP A 285 2.55 -2.29 27.93
C ASP A 285 1.27 -1.60 27.43
N PHE A 286 0.88 -0.47 28.02
CA PHE A 286 -0.26 0.34 27.62
C PHE A 286 0.11 1.50 26.69
N ILE A 287 1.37 1.59 26.26
CA ILE A 287 1.85 2.57 25.28
C ILE A 287 2.25 1.79 24.03
N ASP A 288 1.80 2.20 22.85
CA ASP A 288 2.17 1.49 21.63
C ASP A 288 3.64 1.77 21.24
N TRP A 289 4.13 1.11 20.20
CA TRP A 289 5.46 1.42 19.68
C TRP A 289 5.47 2.77 18.95
N GLY A 290 6.50 3.58 19.20
CA GLY A 290 6.66 4.91 18.59
C GLY A 290 5.87 6.03 19.28
N GLU A 291 5.02 5.71 20.26
CA GLU A 291 4.16 6.66 20.95
C GLU A 291 4.62 6.96 22.38
N GLU A 292 4.20 8.12 22.91
CA GLU A 292 4.41 8.52 24.30
C GLU A 292 3.10 8.45 25.13
N GLU A 293 1.95 8.48 24.46
CA GLU A 293 0.65 8.49 25.10
C GLU A 293 0.10 7.09 25.35
N LYS A 294 -0.82 6.99 26.31
CA LYS A 294 -1.52 5.73 26.60
C LYS A 294 -2.42 5.37 25.44
N TYR A 295 -2.42 4.10 25.08
CA TYR A 295 -3.28 3.53 24.07
C TYR A 295 -4.76 3.77 24.38
N VAL A 296 -5.46 4.43 23.45
CA VAL A 296 -6.91 4.64 23.49
C VAL A 296 -7.53 3.91 22.32
N LYS A 297 -8.49 3.03 22.61
CA LYS A 297 -9.26 2.37 21.56
C LYS A 297 -10.34 3.31 21.03
N GLU A 298 -10.15 3.79 19.81
CA GLU A 298 -11.18 4.52 19.06
C GLU A 298 -11.70 3.68 17.88
N ILE A 299 -12.92 3.97 17.45
CA ILE A 299 -13.51 3.36 16.24
C ILE A 299 -13.66 4.49 15.23
N GLY A 300 -12.69 4.60 14.32
CA GLY A 300 -12.76 5.53 13.19
C GLY A 300 -13.75 5.08 12.13
N ILE A 301 -14.32 6.03 11.40
CA ILE A 301 -14.97 5.77 10.11
C ILE A 301 -13.83 5.66 9.08
N GLY A 302 -13.51 4.44 8.66
CA GLY A 302 -12.28 4.20 7.90
C GLY A 302 -12.45 4.23 6.39
N GLU A 303 -11.67 5.09 5.73
CA GLU A 303 -11.09 4.79 4.42
C GLU A 303 -9.69 4.15 4.62
N CYS A 304 -9.16 3.46 3.61
CA CYS A 304 -7.82 2.85 3.65
C CYS A 304 -6.76 3.93 3.86
N ALA A 305 -5.59 3.57 4.44
CA ALA A 305 -4.48 4.48 4.80
C ALA A 305 -4.20 5.54 3.72
N GLY A 306 -4.86 6.67 3.88
CA GLY A 306 -4.90 7.78 2.96
C GLY A 306 -5.08 9.04 3.80
N VAL A 307 -4.67 10.17 3.25
CA VAL A 307 -4.83 11.47 3.89
C VAL A 307 -6.31 11.62 4.30
N VAL A 308 -6.58 12.23 5.46
CA VAL A 308 -7.93 12.72 5.78
C VAL A 308 -8.26 13.79 4.75
N ILE A 309 -8.81 13.36 3.63
CA ILE A 309 -9.21 14.21 2.53
C ILE A 309 -10.61 14.73 2.84
N ASP A 310 -10.85 16.00 2.51
CA ASP A 310 -12.22 16.48 2.39
C ASP A 310 -12.84 15.71 1.22
N LEU A 311 -13.64 14.69 1.55
CA LEU A 311 -14.29 13.83 0.58
C LEU A 311 -15.20 14.63 -0.35
N ILE A 312 -15.82 15.72 0.13
CA ILE A 312 -16.69 16.57 -0.70
C ILE A 312 -15.84 17.34 -1.71
N ALA A 313 -14.77 17.99 -1.26
CA ALA A 313 -13.84 18.71 -2.14
C ALA A 313 -13.18 17.77 -3.16
N THR A 314 -12.79 16.56 -2.72
CA THR A 314 -12.19 15.53 -3.57
C THR A 314 -13.17 15.08 -4.66
N LEU A 315 -14.43 14.77 -4.30
CA LEU A 315 -15.45 14.38 -5.27
C LEU A 315 -15.70 15.47 -6.31
N PHE A 316 -15.65 16.75 -5.93
CA PHE A 316 -15.74 17.85 -6.90
C PHE A 316 -14.52 17.93 -7.82
N PHE A 317 -13.31 17.80 -7.27
CA PHE A 317 -12.08 17.77 -8.07
C PHE A 317 -12.06 16.59 -9.05
N GLU A 318 -12.41 15.39 -8.59
CA GLU A 318 -12.57 14.22 -9.46
C GLU A 318 -13.63 14.47 -10.54
N SER A 319 -14.75 15.13 -10.19
CA SER A 319 -15.80 15.44 -11.17
C SER A 319 -15.29 16.35 -12.29
N GLU A 320 -14.44 17.34 -11.99
CA GLU A 320 -13.77 18.17 -13.00
C GLU A 320 -12.83 17.35 -13.88
N GLU A 321 -11.97 16.53 -13.26
CA GLU A 321 -11.06 15.65 -13.99
C GLU A 321 -11.83 14.69 -14.92
N LYS A 322 -12.99 14.17 -14.50
CA LYS A 322 -13.83 13.33 -15.37
C LYS A 322 -14.45 14.11 -16.52
N ILE A 323 -14.81 15.38 -16.36
CA ILE A 323 -15.24 16.21 -17.50
C ILE A 323 -14.09 16.41 -18.49
N ASP A 324 -12.88 16.65 -18.01
CA ASP A 324 -11.71 16.83 -18.90
C ASP A 324 -11.35 15.54 -19.64
N ASN A 325 -11.36 14.39 -18.95
CA ASN A 325 -11.21 13.08 -19.58
C ASN A 325 -12.32 12.79 -20.61
N ALA A 326 -13.55 13.25 -20.34
CA ALA A 326 -14.66 13.11 -21.27
C ALA A 326 -14.43 13.92 -22.56
N LYS A 327 -13.93 15.16 -22.43
CA LYS A 327 -13.58 16.01 -23.57
C LYS A 327 -12.43 15.41 -24.39
N ALA A 328 -11.37 14.93 -23.74
CA ALA A 328 -10.25 14.28 -24.43
C ALA A 328 -10.72 13.02 -25.19
N SER A 329 -11.50 12.14 -24.53
CA SER A 329 -12.06 10.95 -25.18
C SER A 329 -12.97 11.28 -26.36
N PHE A 330 -13.71 12.40 -26.28
CA PHE A 330 -14.55 12.89 -27.38
C PHE A 330 -13.70 13.36 -28.58
N GLU A 331 -12.60 14.08 -28.32
CA GLU A 331 -11.65 14.51 -29.35
C GLU A 331 -10.99 13.31 -30.05
N ASP A 332 -10.70 12.24 -29.30
CA ASP A 332 -10.17 10.97 -29.80
C ASP A 332 -11.24 10.09 -30.50
N GLU A 333 -12.47 10.59 -30.66
CA GLU A 333 -13.62 9.88 -31.25
C GLU A 333 -14.06 8.60 -30.49
N VAL A 334 -13.62 8.44 -29.24
CA VAL A 334 -14.02 7.34 -28.33
C VAL A 334 -15.25 7.75 -27.53
N TYR A 335 -16.39 7.84 -28.21
CA TYR A 335 -17.64 8.39 -27.65
C TYR A 335 -18.18 7.60 -26.45
N SER A 336 -17.99 6.27 -26.41
CA SER A 336 -18.39 5.41 -25.29
C SER A 336 -17.68 5.80 -23.98
N SER A 337 -16.36 5.99 -24.04
CA SER A 337 -15.55 6.47 -22.92
C SER A 337 -15.93 7.89 -22.51
N ALA A 338 -16.12 8.78 -23.48
CA ALA A 338 -16.52 10.17 -23.24
C ALA A 338 -17.83 10.25 -22.43
N ILE A 339 -18.84 9.47 -22.82
CA ILE A 339 -20.13 9.38 -22.13
C ILE A 339 -19.97 8.80 -20.73
N TYR A 340 -19.16 7.76 -20.57
CA TYR A 340 -18.94 7.12 -19.28
C TYR A 340 -18.27 8.07 -18.28
N TYR A 341 -17.25 8.82 -18.71
CA TYR A 341 -16.61 9.83 -17.88
C TYR A 341 -17.58 10.95 -17.47
N ALA A 342 -18.43 11.44 -18.39
CA ALA A 342 -19.47 12.41 -18.05
C ALA A 342 -20.48 11.85 -17.02
N TYR A 343 -20.88 10.58 -17.16
CA TYR A 343 -21.73 9.89 -16.17
C TYR A 343 -21.06 9.81 -14.79
N GLN A 344 -19.76 9.50 -14.71
CA GLN A 344 -19.03 9.46 -13.44
C GLN A 344 -19.02 10.84 -12.77
N SER A 345 -18.82 11.91 -13.54
CA SER A 345 -18.89 13.30 -13.02
C SER A 345 -20.26 13.64 -12.41
N LEU A 346 -21.35 13.26 -13.09
CA LEU A 346 -22.72 13.44 -12.58
C LEU A 346 -22.92 12.73 -11.23
N VAL A 347 -22.53 11.45 -11.13
CA VAL A 347 -22.67 10.65 -9.90
C VAL A 347 -21.85 11.24 -8.76
N ASN A 348 -20.58 11.57 -9.02
CA ASN A 348 -19.68 12.12 -8.02
C ASN A 348 -20.16 13.48 -7.50
N SER A 349 -20.61 14.36 -8.39
CA SER A 349 -21.17 15.66 -8.04
C SER A 349 -22.43 15.54 -7.17
N ALA A 350 -23.36 14.65 -7.53
CA ALA A 350 -24.56 14.39 -6.72
C ALA A 350 -24.22 13.80 -5.35
N LYS A 351 -23.28 12.85 -5.31
CA LYS A 351 -22.76 12.23 -4.08
C LYS A 351 -22.15 13.28 -3.15
N ALA A 352 -21.36 14.21 -3.68
CA ALA A 352 -20.70 15.26 -2.90
C ALA A 352 -21.71 16.11 -2.10
N LEU A 353 -22.80 16.56 -2.73
CA LEU A 353 -23.84 17.33 -2.04
C LEU A 353 -24.66 16.49 -1.06
N LEU A 354 -24.98 15.25 -1.39
CA LEU A 354 -25.68 14.36 -0.45
C LEU A 354 -24.86 14.11 0.82
N LEU A 355 -23.55 13.93 0.68
CA LEU A 355 -22.63 13.81 1.82
C LEU A 355 -22.57 15.09 2.65
N ALA A 356 -22.58 16.27 2.02
CA ALA A 356 -22.64 17.56 2.70
C ALA A 356 -23.89 17.71 3.61
N GLU A 357 -24.95 16.98 3.28
CA GLU A 357 -26.23 16.95 4.00
C GLU A 357 -26.39 15.69 4.86
N ASN A 358 -25.28 14.98 5.13
CA ASN A 358 -25.22 13.75 5.93
C ASN A 358 -26.16 12.63 5.43
N LYS A 359 -26.42 12.56 4.12
CA LYS A 359 -27.21 11.49 3.50
C LYS A 359 -26.32 10.28 3.17
N LYS A 360 -26.91 9.08 3.21
CA LYS A 360 -26.19 7.82 2.92
C LYS A 360 -26.09 7.60 1.42
N THR A 361 -24.89 7.36 0.90
CA THR A 361 -24.64 7.22 -0.55
C THR A 361 -24.05 5.85 -0.92
N ASN A 362 -24.65 4.78 -0.40
CA ASN A 362 -24.09 3.42 -0.52
C ASN A 362 -24.31 2.76 -1.88
N THR A 363 -25.25 3.25 -2.70
CA THR A 363 -25.60 2.69 -4.02
C THR A 363 -25.86 3.80 -5.03
N HIS A 364 -25.59 3.54 -6.31
CA HIS A 364 -25.85 4.51 -7.39
C HIS A 364 -27.33 4.88 -7.49
N ALA A 365 -28.22 3.88 -7.48
CA ALA A 365 -29.66 4.12 -7.50
C ALA A 365 -30.13 4.99 -6.32
N GLY A 366 -29.55 4.76 -5.13
CA GLY A 366 -29.84 5.55 -3.95
C GLY A 366 -29.32 6.99 -4.04
N ILE A 367 -28.16 7.23 -4.68
CA ILE A 367 -27.64 8.58 -4.94
C ILE A 367 -28.62 9.32 -5.85
N VAL A 368 -29.06 8.69 -6.94
CA VAL A 368 -29.99 9.31 -7.91
C VAL A 368 -31.31 9.69 -7.25
N SER A 369 -31.97 8.73 -6.59
CA SER A 369 -33.28 8.98 -5.99
C SER A 369 -33.24 10.02 -4.86
N GLN A 370 -32.21 9.96 -4.00
CA GLN A 370 -32.08 10.92 -2.90
C GLN A 370 -31.74 12.33 -3.39
N PHE A 371 -30.99 12.45 -4.48
CA PHE A 371 -30.69 13.75 -5.05
C PHE A 371 -31.96 14.41 -5.60
N ASP A 372 -32.79 13.66 -6.33
CA ASP A 372 -34.08 14.13 -6.81
C ASP A 372 -34.99 14.56 -5.66
N GLU A 373 -35.21 13.67 -4.68
CA GLU A 373 -36.09 13.93 -3.53
C GLU A 373 -35.64 15.18 -2.75
N PHE A 374 -34.34 15.31 -2.49
CA PHE A 374 -33.85 16.30 -1.56
C PHE A 374 -33.50 17.65 -2.21
N PHE A 375 -32.88 17.63 -3.40
CA PHE A 375 -32.40 18.85 -4.04
C PHE A 375 -33.34 19.38 -5.13
N ILE A 376 -33.98 18.49 -5.89
CA ILE A 376 -34.87 18.89 -7.00
C ILE A 376 -36.30 19.10 -6.51
N GLU A 377 -36.94 18.07 -5.95
CA GLU A 377 -38.30 18.17 -5.39
C GLU A 377 -38.34 19.10 -4.17
N GLY A 378 -37.25 19.15 -3.40
CA GLY A 378 -37.04 20.12 -2.33
C GLY A 378 -36.85 21.56 -2.79
N GLY A 379 -36.75 21.82 -4.11
CA GLY A 379 -36.63 23.16 -4.68
C GLY A 379 -35.32 23.88 -4.37
N LYS A 380 -34.28 23.13 -3.99
CA LYS A 380 -32.95 23.68 -3.62
C LYS A 380 -32.10 23.96 -4.85
N ILE A 381 -32.22 23.15 -5.90
CA ILE A 381 -31.51 23.28 -7.17
C ILE A 381 -32.53 23.14 -8.31
N ASP A 382 -32.50 24.07 -9.26
CA ASP A 382 -33.30 23.98 -10.48
C ASP A 382 -32.42 23.57 -11.68
N LEU A 383 -32.66 22.37 -12.19
CA LEU A 383 -32.00 21.84 -13.40
C LEU A 383 -32.87 21.96 -14.65
N GLY A 384 -34.15 22.33 -14.51
CA GLY A 384 -35.16 22.26 -15.58
C GLY A 384 -35.65 20.85 -15.94
N THR A 385 -35.12 19.81 -15.28
CA THR A 385 -35.46 18.37 -15.41
C THR A 385 -35.09 17.67 -14.11
N SER A 386 -35.47 16.40 -13.92
CA SER A 386 -34.97 15.63 -12.77
C SER A 386 -33.52 15.18 -13.01
N PHE A 387 -32.77 14.97 -11.93
CA PHE A 387 -31.45 14.36 -12.00
C PHE A 387 -31.53 12.92 -12.52
N SER A 388 -32.58 12.16 -12.17
CA SER A 388 -32.81 10.83 -12.74
C SER A 388 -33.03 10.85 -14.26
N GLU A 389 -33.77 11.82 -14.78
CA GLU A 389 -33.96 11.98 -16.23
C GLU A 389 -32.64 12.25 -16.91
N LEU A 390 -31.86 13.21 -16.38
CA LEU A 390 -30.54 13.55 -16.90
C LEU A 390 -29.59 12.34 -16.90
N ILE A 391 -29.39 11.68 -15.75
CA ILE A 391 -28.37 10.64 -15.60
C ILE A 391 -28.71 9.35 -16.36
N TYR A 392 -29.99 9.03 -16.53
CA TYR A 392 -30.39 7.81 -17.23
C TYR A 392 -30.49 7.95 -18.75
N GLU A 393 -30.17 9.12 -19.32
CA GLU A 393 -30.01 9.25 -20.78
C GLU A 393 -28.95 8.30 -21.35
N ILE A 394 -27.93 7.94 -20.56
CA ILE A 394 -26.91 6.95 -20.94
C ILE A 394 -27.50 5.58 -21.31
N ASN A 395 -28.66 5.22 -20.74
CA ASN A 395 -29.34 3.96 -21.00
C ASN A 395 -30.32 4.04 -22.19
N LYS A 396 -30.62 5.25 -22.66
CA LYS A 396 -31.64 5.52 -23.69
C LYS A 396 -31.02 5.82 -25.06
N ASN A 397 -29.75 6.20 -25.10
CA ASN A 397 -29.08 6.66 -26.31
C ASN A 397 -27.89 5.76 -26.66
N ALA A 398 -27.67 5.53 -27.96
CA ALA A 398 -26.44 4.92 -28.44
C ALA A 398 -25.25 5.89 -28.29
N PRO A 399 -24.00 5.41 -28.13
CA PRO A 399 -22.82 6.24 -27.97
C PRO A 399 -22.42 6.93 -29.28
N THR A 400 -23.23 7.90 -29.69
CA THR A 400 -23.04 8.72 -30.88
C THR A 400 -22.31 10.01 -30.53
N LYS A 401 -21.69 10.65 -31.54
CA LYS A 401 -21.07 11.96 -31.39
C LYS A 401 -22.01 13.01 -30.79
N ASP A 402 -23.22 13.11 -31.32
CA ASP A 402 -24.20 14.12 -30.86
C ASP A 402 -24.63 13.87 -29.41
N PHE A 403 -24.85 12.61 -29.05
CA PHE A 403 -25.18 12.26 -27.66
C PHE A 403 -24.00 12.52 -26.72
N ALA A 404 -22.79 12.10 -27.06
CA ALA A 404 -21.61 12.36 -26.24
C ALA A 404 -21.40 13.86 -26.00
N LEU A 405 -21.50 14.68 -27.05
CA LEU A 405 -21.33 16.13 -26.95
C LEU A 405 -22.36 16.77 -26.01
N SER A 406 -23.64 16.44 -26.20
CA SER A 406 -24.73 16.98 -25.38
C SER A 406 -24.67 16.49 -23.92
N TYR A 407 -24.30 15.22 -23.71
CA TYR A 407 -24.20 14.62 -22.39
C TYR A 407 -23.04 15.20 -21.56
N ILE A 408 -21.88 15.44 -22.19
CA ILE A 408 -20.75 16.16 -21.56
C ILE A 408 -21.16 17.57 -21.15
N ALA A 409 -21.82 18.32 -22.04
CA ALA A 409 -22.26 19.68 -21.75
C ALA A 409 -23.27 19.72 -20.58
N ASN A 410 -24.17 18.74 -20.51
CA ASN A 410 -25.11 18.64 -19.39
C ASN A 410 -24.41 18.28 -18.08
N ALA A 411 -23.41 17.39 -18.11
CA ALA A 411 -22.61 17.04 -16.93
C ALA A 411 -21.81 18.22 -16.40
N ASP A 412 -21.18 19.00 -17.29
CA ASP A 412 -20.45 20.23 -16.95
C ASP A 412 -21.38 21.29 -16.32
N LYS A 413 -22.56 21.50 -16.92
CA LYS A 413 -23.59 22.39 -16.38
C LYS A 413 -24.08 21.94 -15.00
N PHE A 414 -24.31 20.64 -14.82
CA PHE A 414 -24.75 20.08 -13.53
C PHE A 414 -23.69 20.29 -12.45
N LEU A 415 -22.41 19.98 -12.74
CA LEU A 415 -21.29 20.22 -11.83
C LEU A 415 -21.22 21.69 -11.40
N GLY A 416 -21.35 22.62 -12.35
CA GLY A 416 -21.40 24.05 -12.07
C GLY A 416 -22.55 24.45 -11.14
N ALA A 417 -23.76 23.93 -11.37
CA ALA A 417 -24.94 24.23 -10.54
C ALA A 417 -24.77 23.71 -9.10
N VAL A 418 -24.26 22.49 -8.96
CA VAL A 418 -24.04 21.80 -7.68
C VAL A 418 -22.95 22.52 -6.86
N ARG A 419 -21.87 22.97 -7.49
CA ARG A 419 -20.83 23.79 -6.85
C ARG A 419 -21.34 25.15 -6.40
N ALA A 420 -22.04 25.86 -7.28
CA ALA A 420 -22.60 27.17 -6.95
C ALA A 420 -23.55 27.10 -5.73
N TYR A 421 -24.36 26.03 -5.65
CA TYR A 421 -25.18 25.77 -4.47
C TYR A 421 -24.33 25.56 -3.21
N ARG A 422 -23.27 24.75 -3.28
CA ARG A 422 -22.39 24.49 -2.12
C ARG A 422 -21.68 25.74 -1.62
N GLU A 423 -21.12 26.53 -2.52
CA GLU A 423 -20.45 27.80 -2.19
C GLU A 423 -21.42 28.77 -1.51
N ALA A 424 -22.66 28.87 -2.02
CA ALA A 424 -23.69 29.70 -1.43
C ALA A 424 -24.10 29.24 -0.02
N GLU A 425 -24.15 27.94 0.24
CA GLU A 425 -24.43 27.41 1.59
C GLU A 425 -23.26 27.62 2.55
N GLN A 426 -22.02 27.45 2.09
CA GLN A 426 -20.83 27.72 2.89
C GLN A 426 -20.68 29.20 3.25
N ALA A 427 -21.09 30.11 2.37
CA ALA A 427 -21.08 31.55 2.65
C ALA A 427 -22.14 31.98 3.67
N LYS A 428 -23.15 31.15 3.96
CA LYS A 428 -24.20 31.41 4.97
C LYS A 428 -23.84 30.84 6.35
N ALA A 429 -22.94 29.86 6.42
CA ALA A 429 -22.43 29.24 7.64
C ALA A 429 -21.30 30.07 8.23
#